data_AF-A0A090X3H3-F1
#
_entry.id   AF-A0A090X3H3-F1
#
_cell.length_a   1.000
_cell.length_b   1.000
_cell.length_c   1.000
_cell.angle_alpha   90.00
_cell.angle_beta   90.00
_cell.angle_gamma   90.00
#
_symmetry.space_group_name_H-M   'P 1'
#
loop_
_entity.id
_entity.type
_entity.pdbx_description
1 polymer ?
#
loop_
_entity_poly.entity_id
_entity_poly.type
_entity_poly.pdbx_seq_one_letter_code
_entity_poly.pdbx_strand_id
1 'polypeptide(L)'
;MPIIKPFKGVRAAPHMASHVISRTYQDYSDTELEAILKYNPFSFLHILNPGYKFSNSLKGEERFNLVRNRYLEFKEEQYLVQDESPVFYIYERSDAVHSYTGIIAGTSTVDYDSGKIKKHEDTLEKREKLFKDYLKTVGFNAEPVLLTYPDDHVIDEVIDQEKSTGLSMILLPQIAVVINYG
;
A
#
# COMPACT_ATOMS: atom_id res chain seq x y z
N MET A 1 17.36 14.65 9.19
CA MET A 1 16.19 13.81 8.90
C MET A 1 15.79 14.03 7.44
N PRO A 2 15.45 12.97 6.68
CA PRO A 2 14.88 13.12 5.34
C PRO A 2 13.60 13.96 5.35
N ILE A 3 13.30 14.62 4.23
CA ILE A 3 12.03 15.33 4.06
C ILE A 3 10.91 14.29 3.92
N ILE A 4 9.90 14.41 4.78
CA ILE A 4 8.63 13.67 4.67
C ILE A 4 7.52 14.62 4.23
N LYS A 5 6.57 14.12 3.44
CA LYS A 5 5.44 14.89 2.92
C LYS A 5 4.13 14.12 3.04
N PRO A 6 3.03 14.80 3.39
CA PRO A 6 1.70 14.18 3.35
C PRO A 6 1.27 13.95 1.90
N PHE A 7 0.32 13.05 1.68
CA PHE A 7 -0.19 12.76 0.35
C PHE A 7 -1.69 12.40 0.39
N LYS A 8 -2.35 12.47 -0.76
CA LYS A 8 -3.74 12.03 -0.92
C LYS A 8 -3.76 10.54 -1.22
N GLY A 9 -3.86 9.72 -0.19
CA GLY A 9 -3.99 8.28 -0.34
C GLY A 9 -5.34 7.89 -0.92
N VAL A 10 -5.35 6.78 -1.65
CA VAL A 10 -6.58 6.06 -1.99
C VAL A 10 -6.74 4.95 -1.00
N ARG A 11 -7.91 4.82 -0.38
CA ARG A 11 -8.21 3.84 0.67
C ARG A 11 -9.55 3.17 0.43
N ALA A 12 -9.78 2.03 1.07
CA ALA A 12 -11.10 1.40 1.05
C ALA A 12 -12.14 2.37 1.63
N ALA A 13 -13.29 2.44 0.96
CA ALA A 13 -14.43 3.16 1.51
C ALA A 13 -14.79 2.58 2.88
N PRO A 14 -15.20 3.40 3.87
CA PRO A 14 -15.45 2.91 5.23
C PRO A 14 -16.41 1.71 5.31
N HIS A 15 -17.45 1.70 4.46
CA HIS A 15 -18.43 0.61 4.40
C HIS A 15 -17.92 -0.65 3.66
N MET A 16 -16.82 -0.55 2.91
CA MET A 16 -16.19 -1.64 2.16
C MET A 16 -14.89 -2.13 2.81
N ALA A 17 -14.41 -1.48 3.87
CA ALA A 17 -13.09 -1.73 4.44
C ALA A 17 -12.84 -3.21 4.76
N SER A 18 -13.79 -3.88 5.42
CA SER A 18 -13.70 -5.31 5.78
C SER A 18 -13.68 -6.26 4.57
N HIS A 19 -14.13 -5.80 3.41
CA HIS A 19 -14.19 -6.60 2.19
C HIS A 19 -12.99 -6.35 1.27
N VAL A 20 -12.50 -5.10 1.23
CA VAL A 20 -11.41 -4.71 0.33
C VAL A 20 -10.04 -5.08 0.90
N ILE A 21 -9.80 -4.84 2.19
CA ILE A 21 -8.49 -5.03 2.82
C ILE A 21 -8.02 -6.49 2.68
N SER A 22 -6.72 -6.68 2.41
CA SER A 22 -6.10 -8.00 2.26
C SER A 22 -4.66 -8.00 2.78
N ARG A 23 -4.18 -9.15 3.27
CA ARG A 23 -2.74 -9.35 3.55
C ARG A 23 -1.90 -9.16 2.29
N THR A 24 -0.59 -9.14 2.44
CA THR A 24 0.33 -9.21 1.29
C THR A 24 0.01 -10.45 0.46
N TYR A 25 0.05 -10.32 -0.87
CA TYR A 25 -0.23 -11.45 -1.76
C TYR A 25 0.61 -12.71 -1.43
N GLN A 26 1.87 -12.51 -1.05
CA GLN A 26 2.82 -13.59 -0.73
C GLN A 26 2.51 -14.30 0.61
N ASP A 27 1.65 -13.73 1.45
CA ASP A 27 1.28 -14.30 2.76
C ASP A 27 0.17 -15.36 2.64
N TYR A 28 -0.42 -15.52 1.45
CA TYR A 28 -1.47 -16.51 1.18
C TYR A 28 -0.88 -17.80 0.64
N SER A 29 -1.34 -18.93 1.16
CA SER A 29 -1.24 -20.21 0.45
C SER A 29 -2.16 -20.23 -0.77
N ASP A 30 -1.88 -21.12 -1.73
CA ASP A 30 -2.70 -21.24 -2.94
C ASP A 30 -4.18 -21.51 -2.61
N THR A 31 -4.47 -22.39 -1.64
CA THR A 31 -5.83 -22.73 -1.23
C THR A 31 -6.58 -21.56 -0.57
N GLU A 32 -5.89 -20.77 0.26
CA GLU A 32 -6.46 -19.56 0.87
C GLU A 32 -6.74 -18.50 -0.18
N LEU A 33 -5.80 -18.27 -1.10
CA LEU A 33 -5.94 -17.32 -2.19
C LEU A 33 -7.13 -17.70 -3.07
N GLU A 34 -7.25 -18.98 -3.43
CA GLU A 34 -8.37 -19.49 -4.22
C GLU A 34 -9.71 -19.28 -3.52
N ALA A 35 -9.78 -19.56 -2.21
CA ALA A 35 -10.98 -19.36 -1.42
C ALA A 35 -11.38 -17.88 -1.37
N ILE A 36 -10.45 -16.98 -1.08
CA ILE A 36 -10.74 -15.54 -0.99
C ILE A 36 -11.24 -15.00 -2.33
N LEU A 37 -10.54 -15.31 -3.41
CA LEU A 37 -10.92 -14.85 -4.76
C LEU A 37 -12.22 -15.48 -5.27
N LYS A 38 -12.66 -16.60 -4.69
CA LYS A 38 -13.95 -17.23 -5.00
C LYS A 38 -15.11 -16.63 -4.20
N TYR A 39 -14.90 -16.31 -2.93
CA TYR A 39 -15.97 -15.95 -2.00
C TYR A 39 -16.05 -14.46 -1.67
N ASN A 40 -14.99 -13.68 -1.90
CA ASN A 40 -14.96 -12.24 -1.67
C ASN A 40 -14.60 -11.48 -2.98
N PRO A 41 -15.59 -11.10 -3.80
CA PRO A 41 -15.35 -10.43 -5.09
C PRO A 41 -14.75 -9.02 -4.93
N PHE A 42 -14.79 -8.45 -3.72
CA PHE A 42 -14.31 -7.10 -3.44
C PHE A 42 -12.90 -7.08 -2.87
N SER A 43 -12.25 -8.23 -2.69
CA SER A 43 -10.88 -8.26 -2.16
C SER A 43 -9.92 -7.49 -3.06
N PHE A 44 -9.02 -6.71 -2.47
CA PHE A 44 -7.92 -6.02 -3.18
C PHE A 44 -7.04 -6.99 -3.97
N LEU A 45 -7.04 -8.28 -3.62
CA LEU A 45 -6.38 -9.34 -4.38
C LEU A 45 -6.91 -9.46 -5.83
N HIS A 46 -8.17 -9.07 -6.10
CA HIS A 46 -8.71 -9.01 -7.46
C HIS A 46 -8.06 -7.91 -8.30
N ILE A 47 -7.51 -6.87 -7.66
CA ILE A 47 -6.73 -5.82 -8.33
C ILE A 47 -5.30 -6.32 -8.56
N LEU A 48 -4.66 -6.89 -7.54
CA LEU A 48 -3.25 -7.34 -7.63
C LEU A 48 -3.07 -8.56 -8.54
N ASN A 49 -4.09 -9.40 -8.67
CA ASN A 49 -4.08 -10.60 -9.52
C ASN A 49 -5.25 -10.62 -10.52
N PRO A 50 -5.22 -9.71 -11.50
CA PRO A 50 -6.32 -9.57 -12.44
C PRO A 50 -6.27 -10.74 -13.42
N GLY A 51 -7.27 -11.62 -13.31
CA GLY A 51 -7.42 -12.79 -14.16
C GLY A 51 -7.11 -14.14 -13.51
N TYR A 52 -7.25 -14.24 -12.18
CA TYR A 52 -7.43 -15.49 -11.43
C TYR A 52 -8.31 -16.54 -12.14
N LYS A 53 -9.31 -16.12 -12.93
CA LYS A 53 -10.16 -17.04 -13.70
C LYS A 53 -9.70 -17.31 -15.15
N PHE A 54 -8.88 -16.46 -15.79
CA PHE A 54 -8.73 -16.49 -17.26
C PHE A 54 -7.39 -16.05 -17.87
N SER A 55 -6.34 -15.66 -17.11
CA SER A 55 -5.18 -14.94 -17.69
C SER A 55 -3.78 -15.57 -17.54
N ASN A 56 -3.66 -16.90 -17.35
CA ASN A 56 -2.34 -17.55 -17.17
C ASN A 56 -1.34 -17.36 -18.33
N SER A 57 -1.76 -16.82 -19.48
CA SER A 57 -0.90 -16.54 -20.64
C SER A 57 -0.39 -15.10 -20.74
N LEU A 58 -1.02 -14.12 -20.07
CA LEU A 58 -0.69 -12.70 -20.23
C LEU A 58 0.50 -12.31 -19.34
N LYS A 59 1.45 -11.56 -19.92
CA LYS A 59 2.69 -11.15 -19.25
C LYS A 59 3.01 -9.68 -19.53
N GLY A 60 3.86 -9.08 -18.69
CA GLY A 60 4.35 -7.72 -18.89
C GLY A 60 3.22 -6.69 -18.90
N GLU A 61 3.30 -5.74 -19.83
CA GLU A 61 2.41 -4.58 -19.92
C GLU A 61 0.93 -4.95 -20.05
N GLU A 62 0.57 -6.00 -20.79
CA GLU A 62 -0.82 -6.45 -20.91
C GLU A 62 -1.41 -6.85 -19.57
N ARG A 63 -0.65 -7.60 -18.75
CA ARG A 63 -1.05 -7.97 -17.40
C ARG A 63 -1.16 -6.73 -16.50
N PHE A 64 -0.24 -5.78 -16.62
CA PHE A 64 -0.24 -4.56 -15.82
C PHE A 64 -1.44 -3.66 -16.16
N ASN A 65 -1.85 -3.60 -17.43
CA ASN A 65 -3.06 -2.90 -17.84
C ASN A 65 -4.32 -3.52 -17.22
N LEU A 66 -4.38 -4.85 -17.06
CA LEU A 66 -5.49 -5.46 -16.33
C LEU A 66 -5.53 -5.05 -14.86
N VAL A 67 -4.36 -4.88 -14.21
CA VAL A 67 -4.28 -4.38 -12.81
C VAL A 67 -4.83 -2.97 -12.75
N ARG A 68 -4.37 -2.11 -13.66
CA ARG A 68 -4.84 -0.73 -13.80
C ARG A 68 -6.36 -0.67 -13.98
N ASN A 69 -6.91 -1.47 -14.90
CA ASN A 69 -8.33 -1.47 -15.19
C ASN A 69 -9.16 -1.88 -13.98
N ARG A 70 -8.79 -2.98 -13.30
CA ARG A 70 -9.47 -3.40 -12.06
C ARG A 70 -9.37 -2.34 -10.96
N TYR A 71 -8.24 -1.66 -10.84
CA TYR A 71 -8.09 -0.55 -9.91
C TYR A 71 -9.02 0.63 -10.22
N LEU A 72 -9.14 1.00 -11.50
CA LEU A 72 -10.04 2.07 -11.92
C LEU A 72 -11.50 1.69 -11.68
N GLU A 73 -11.91 0.46 -11.97
CA GLU A 73 -13.25 -0.04 -11.67
C GLU A 73 -13.58 0.06 -10.17
N PHE A 74 -12.65 -0.33 -9.29
CA PHE A 74 -12.85 -0.20 -7.84
C PHE A 74 -13.01 1.26 -7.40
N LYS A 75 -12.39 2.22 -8.10
CA LYS A 75 -12.58 3.66 -7.83
C LYS A 75 -13.91 4.17 -8.38
N GLU A 76 -14.28 3.76 -9.58
CA GLU A 76 -15.55 4.13 -10.23
C GLU A 76 -16.75 3.64 -9.41
N GLU A 77 -16.67 2.41 -8.90
CA GLU A 77 -17.68 1.80 -8.02
C GLU A 77 -17.61 2.32 -6.56
N GLN A 78 -16.71 3.26 -6.28
CA GLN A 78 -16.49 3.86 -4.94
C GLN A 78 -16.13 2.86 -3.84
N TYR A 79 -15.61 1.68 -4.19
CA TYR A 79 -15.01 0.75 -3.22
C TYR A 79 -13.67 1.27 -2.70
N LEU A 80 -12.96 2.02 -3.56
CA LEU A 80 -11.78 2.79 -3.22
C LEU A 80 -12.09 4.29 -3.35
N VAL A 81 -11.76 5.06 -2.32
CA VAL A 81 -11.96 6.51 -2.26
C VAL A 81 -10.63 7.22 -2.03
N GLN A 82 -10.44 8.35 -2.69
CA GLN A 82 -9.25 9.18 -2.50
C GLN A 82 -9.53 10.27 -1.47
N ASP A 83 -8.57 10.51 -0.57
CA ASP A 83 -8.68 11.61 0.38
C ASP A 83 -8.65 12.98 -0.32
N GLU A 84 -9.47 13.92 0.17
CA GLU A 84 -9.63 15.25 -0.43
C GLU A 84 -8.40 16.14 -0.22
N SER A 85 -7.75 16.00 0.93
CA SER A 85 -6.56 16.74 1.34
C SER A 85 -5.39 15.77 1.58
N PRO A 86 -4.15 16.24 1.37
CA PRO A 86 -2.98 15.42 1.71
C PRO A 86 -2.87 15.28 3.23
N VAL A 87 -2.69 14.05 3.70
CA VAL A 87 -2.53 13.72 5.12
C VAL A 87 -1.32 12.81 5.36
N PHE A 88 -0.90 12.71 6.61
CA PHE A 88 -0.05 11.62 7.08
C PHE A 88 -0.94 10.49 7.58
N TYR A 89 -0.50 9.24 7.40
CA TYR A 89 -1.22 8.09 7.95
C TYR A 89 -0.40 7.47 9.06
N ILE A 90 -1.07 7.07 10.14
CA ILE A 90 -0.46 6.25 11.17
C ILE A 90 -0.64 4.79 10.78
N TYR A 91 0.47 4.06 10.75
CA TYR A 91 0.49 2.62 10.62
C TYR A 91 0.72 2.00 11.99
N GLU A 92 -0.06 0.98 12.32
CA GLU A 92 0.15 0.17 13.51
C GLU A 92 0.09 -1.31 13.13
N ARG A 93 1.06 -2.06 13.64
CA ARG A 93 1.08 -3.52 13.58
C ARG A 93 1.39 -4.06 14.96
N SER A 94 0.52 -4.91 15.47
CA SER A 94 0.74 -5.62 16.72
C SER A 94 0.85 -7.13 16.48
N ASP A 95 1.66 -7.77 17.31
CA ASP A 95 1.65 -9.21 17.53
C ASP A 95 1.28 -9.49 19.00
N ALA A 96 1.42 -10.74 19.43
CA ALA A 96 1.06 -11.16 20.79
C ALA A 96 1.91 -10.49 21.90
N VAL A 97 3.05 -9.89 21.56
CA VAL A 97 4.07 -9.41 22.49
C VAL A 97 4.36 -7.92 22.30
N HIS A 98 4.37 -7.42 21.06
CA HIS A 98 4.78 -6.07 20.73
C HIS A 98 3.75 -5.36 19.83
N SER A 99 3.67 -4.03 19.96
CA SER A 99 3.03 -3.15 18.97
C SER A 99 4.09 -2.23 18.37
N TYR A 100 4.05 -2.09 17.05
CA TYR A 100 4.92 -1.24 16.26
C TYR A 100 4.07 -0.18 15.58
N THR A 101 4.42 1.09 15.79
CA THR A 101 3.77 2.23 15.15
C THR A 101 4.73 2.95 14.23
N GLY A 102 4.20 3.63 13.23
CA GLY A 102 4.98 4.45 12.32
C GLY A 102 4.10 5.37 11.48
N ILE A 103 4.75 6.22 10.70
CA ILE A 103 4.07 7.18 9.81
C ILE A 103 4.26 6.72 8.36
N ILE A 104 3.17 6.63 7.61
CA ILE A 104 3.21 6.51 6.15
C ILE A 104 3.20 7.91 5.56
N ALA A 105 4.25 8.22 4.81
CA ALA A 105 4.46 9.51 4.16
C ALA A 105 5.17 9.32 2.82
N GLY A 106 5.06 10.31 1.94
CA GLY A 106 5.99 10.46 0.83
C GLY A 106 7.35 10.93 1.33
N THR A 107 8.43 10.55 0.67
CA THR A 107 9.78 11.06 0.97
C THR A 107 10.54 11.45 -0.30
N SER A 108 11.62 12.22 -0.14
CA SER A 108 12.38 12.80 -1.24
C SER A 108 13.35 11.81 -1.87
N THR A 109 13.25 11.60 -3.19
CA THR A 109 14.27 10.85 -3.95
C THR A 109 15.63 11.54 -3.91
N VAL A 110 15.67 12.87 -3.78
CA VAL A 110 16.92 13.62 -3.63
C VAL A 110 17.61 13.28 -2.30
N ASP A 111 16.86 13.05 -1.23
CA ASP A 111 17.44 12.64 0.05
C ASP A 111 17.95 11.18 0.01
N TYR A 112 17.35 10.34 -0.83
CA TYR A 112 17.87 9.01 -1.16
C TYR A 112 19.17 9.08 -1.97
N ASP A 113 19.20 9.85 -3.05
CA ASP A 113 20.38 9.97 -3.93
C ASP A 113 21.57 10.63 -3.21
N SER A 114 21.30 11.59 -2.31
CA SER A 114 22.34 12.23 -1.48
C SER A 114 22.79 11.40 -0.28
N GLY A 115 22.25 10.18 -0.10
CA GLY A 115 22.66 9.25 0.96
C GLY A 115 22.21 9.65 2.37
N LYS A 116 21.25 10.58 2.50
CA LYS A 116 20.57 10.88 3.78
C LYS A 116 19.60 9.77 4.15
N ILE A 117 18.92 9.17 3.18
CA ILE A 117 18.24 7.87 3.34
C ILE A 117 19.27 6.79 3.02
N LYS A 118 19.50 5.87 3.96
CA LYS A 118 20.45 4.78 3.77
C LYS A 118 19.78 3.64 3.00
N LYS A 119 20.50 3.09 2.01
CA LYS A 119 20.08 1.90 1.27
C LYS A 119 20.29 0.69 2.18
N HIS A 120 19.27 -0.15 2.32
CA HIS A 120 19.32 -1.35 3.15
C HIS A 120 19.44 -2.65 2.34
N GLU A 121 19.28 -2.60 1.01
CA GLU A 121 19.30 -3.75 0.11
C GLU A 121 19.92 -3.39 -1.25
N ASP A 122 20.68 -4.33 -1.82
CA ASP A 122 21.06 -4.31 -3.23
C ASP A 122 19.98 -5.02 -4.06
N THR A 123 19.44 -4.33 -5.06
CA THR A 123 18.37 -4.85 -5.91
C THR A 123 18.89 -5.33 -7.26
N LEU A 124 18.23 -6.36 -7.83
CA LEU A 124 18.57 -6.86 -9.17
C LEU A 124 17.97 -5.93 -10.22
N GLU A 125 18.79 -5.39 -11.13
CA GLU A 125 18.37 -4.44 -12.19
C GLU A 125 17.13 -4.92 -12.98
N LYS A 126 17.05 -6.23 -13.26
CA LYS A 126 15.89 -6.82 -13.95
C LYS A 126 14.58 -6.64 -13.15
N ARG A 127 14.63 -6.77 -11.82
CA ARG A 127 13.48 -6.57 -10.94
C ARG A 127 13.11 -5.10 -10.84
N GLU A 128 14.10 -4.22 -10.75
CA GLU A 128 13.88 -2.77 -10.75
C GLU A 128 13.18 -2.28 -12.02
N LYS A 129 13.66 -2.73 -13.19
CA LYS A 129 13.04 -2.38 -14.47
C LYS A 129 11.60 -2.88 -14.55
N LEU A 130 11.36 -4.14 -14.17
CA LEU A 130 10.01 -4.70 -14.16
C LEU A 130 9.07 -3.92 -13.22
N PHE A 131 9.56 -3.54 -12.03
CA PHE A 131 8.79 -2.77 -11.06
C PHE A 131 8.53 -1.34 -11.54
N LYS A 132 9.51 -0.71 -12.18
CA LYS A 132 9.34 0.60 -12.82
C LYS A 132 8.28 0.56 -13.92
N ASP A 133 8.35 -0.44 -14.79
CA ASP A 133 7.36 -0.63 -15.86
C ASP A 133 5.97 -0.89 -15.27
N TYR A 134 5.88 -1.71 -14.22
CA TYR A 134 4.64 -1.94 -13.46
C TYR A 134 4.05 -0.64 -12.91
N LEU A 135 4.82 0.13 -12.13
CA LEU A 135 4.35 1.38 -11.53
C LEU A 135 3.91 2.40 -12.59
N LYS A 136 4.65 2.48 -13.71
CA LYS A 136 4.31 3.38 -14.83
C LYS A 136 2.98 3.02 -15.48
N THR A 137 2.70 1.73 -15.67
CA THR A 137 1.45 1.27 -16.29
C THR A 137 0.28 1.36 -15.31
N VAL A 138 0.48 0.87 -14.09
CA VAL A 138 -0.58 0.74 -13.07
C VAL A 138 -0.95 2.08 -12.44
N GLY A 139 0.02 3.00 -12.29
CA GLY A 139 -0.22 4.35 -11.79
C GLY A 139 -0.39 4.44 -10.28
N PHE A 140 -0.14 3.36 -9.54
CA PHE A 140 -0.23 3.34 -8.10
C PHE A 140 0.80 2.43 -7.44
N ASN A 141 1.15 2.71 -6.17
CA ASN A 141 1.92 1.80 -5.32
C ASN A 141 1.12 1.43 -4.08
N ALA A 142 1.11 0.15 -3.76
CA ALA A 142 0.45 -0.44 -2.61
C ALA A 142 1.47 -0.97 -1.58
N GLU A 143 2.75 -1.06 -1.92
CA GLU A 143 3.81 -1.61 -1.08
C GLU A 143 4.78 -0.47 -0.66
N PRO A 144 4.59 0.13 0.53
CA PRO A 144 5.51 1.16 1.02
C PRO A 144 6.86 0.56 1.39
N VAL A 145 7.92 1.36 1.26
CA VAL A 145 9.27 1.00 1.74
C VAL A 145 9.38 1.35 3.22
N LEU A 146 9.83 0.39 4.03
CA LEU A 146 10.06 0.60 5.45
C LEU A 146 11.36 1.39 5.67
N LEU A 147 11.25 2.53 6.34
CA LEU A 147 12.40 3.30 6.83
C LEU A 147 12.40 3.29 8.35
N THR A 148 13.58 3.26 8.94
CA THR A 148 13.77 3.43 10.38
C THR A 148 14.53 4.71 10.68
N TYR A 149 14.30 5.27 11.86
CA TYR A 149 14.96 6.45 12.36
C TYR A 149 15.26 6.25 13.85
N PRO A 150 16.26 6.94 14.43
CA PRO A 150 16.50 6.91 15.87
C PRO A 150 15.27 7.42 16.63
N ASP A 151 15.02 6.88 17.82
CA ASP A 151 13.88 7.29 18.66
C ASP A 151 13.79 8.81 18.82
N ASP A 152 12.58 9.35 18.66
CA ASP A 152 12.30 10.77 18.73
C ASP A 152 11.00 11.01 19.50
N HIS A 153 11.13 11.46 20.75
CA HIS A 153 10.00 11.69 21.66
C HIS A 153 8.90 12.58 21.08
N VAL A 154 9.23 13.55 20.22
CA VAL A 154 8.23 14.44 19.63
C VAL A 154 7.35 13.65 18.65
N ILE A 155 7.96 12.74 17.88
CA ILE A 155 7.23 11.90 16.95
C ILE A 155 6.35 10.91 17.71
N ASP A 156 6.88 10.32 18.78
CA ASP A 156 6.14 9.38 19.63
C ASP A 156 4.92 10.06 20.27
N GLU A 157 5.09 11.26 20.84
CA GLU A 157 4.01 12.05 21.43
C GLU A 157 2.92 12.39 20.40
N VAL A 158 3.30 12.78 19.18
CA VAL A 158 2.35 13.07 18.10
C VAL A 158 1.57 11.81 17.70
N ILE A 159 2.24 10.67 17.56
CA ILE A 159 1.57 9.40 17.23
C ILE A 159 0.58 9.02 18.34
N ASP A 160 0.99 9.08 19.60
CA ASP A 160 0.14 8.71 20.73
C ASP A 160 -1.06 9.66 20.87
N GLN A 161 -0.86 10.96 20.67
CA GLN A 161 -1.93 11.94 20.70
C GLN A 161 -2.98 11.65 19.62
N GLU A 162 -2.56 11.44 18.37
CA GLU A 162 -3.47 11.18 17.25
C GLU A 162 -4.16 9.81 17.34
N LYS A 163 -3.52 8.80 17.96
CA LYS A 163 -4.19 7.53 18.26
C LYS A 163 -5.29 7.70 19.31
N SER A 164 -5.07 8.57 20.32
CA SER A 164 -6.01 8.78 21.42
C SER A 164 -7.28 9.55 21.02
N THR A 165 -7.22 10.38 19.97
CA THR A 165 -8.34 11.22 19.51
C THR A 165 -9.41 10.45 18.73
N GLY A 166 -9.19 9.16 18.42
CA GLY A 166 -10.20 8.29 17.80
C GLY A 166 -10.60 8.69 16.38
N LEU A 167 -9.85 9.58 15.73
CA LEU A 167 -10.05 9.96 14.33
C LEU A 167 -9.71 8.78 13.42
N SER A 168 -10.73 7.97 13.13
CA SER A 168 -10.74 6.90 12.14
C SER A 168 -9.38 6.21 11.99
N MET A 169 -8.94 5.58 13.09
CA MET A 169 -7.74 4.74 13.06
C MET A 169 -8.06 3.58 12.14
N ILE A 170 -7.73 3.72 10.85
CA ILE A 170 -7.77 2.61 9.92
C ILE A 170 -6.57 1.76 10.31
N LEU A 171 -6.79 0.89 11.29
CA LEU A 171 -5.94 -0.26 11.55
C LEU A 171 -5.90 -1.04 10.25
N LEU A 172 -4.83 -0.85 9.47
CA LEU A 172 -4.61 -1.52 8.20
C LEU A 172 -3.76 -2.75 8.48
N PRO A 173 -4.35 -3.95 8.69
CA PRO A 173 -3.62 -5.18 8.51
C PRO A 173 -3.37 -5.32 7.00
N GLN A 174 -2.34 -4.61 6.53
CA GLN A 174 -1.87 -4.55 5.16
C GLN A 174 -2.88 -3.97 4.15
N ILE A 175 -2.53 -2.77 3.69
CA ILE A 175 -2.80 -2.20 2.36
C ILE A 175 -4.28 -2.10 1.97
N ALA A 176 -4.86 -0.95 2.31
CA ALA A 176 -5.76 -0.26 1.40
C ALA A 176 -5.24 1.12 1.00
N VAL A 177 -4.23 1.68 1.70
CA VAL A 177 -3.66 3.00 1.36
C VAL A 177 -2.70 2.85 0.20
N VAL A 178 -3.09 3.44 -0.91
CA VAL A 178 -2.43 3.39 -2.19
C VAL A 178 -1.97 4.81 -2.57
N ILE A 179 -0.72 4.92 -3.01
CA ILE A 179 -0.13 6.18 -3.48
C ILE A 179 -0.36 6.28 -4.99
N ASN A 180 -1.06 7.30 -5.46
CA ASN A 180 -1.19 7.59 -6.90
C ASN A 180 0.03 8.34 -7.41
N TYR A 181 0.54 7.89 -8.56
CA TYR A 181 1.54 8.61 -9.34
C TYR A 181 0.82 9.27 -10.52
N GLY A 182 0.64 10.59 -10.43
CA GLY A 182 0.11 11.45 -11.48
C GLY A 182 1.19 12.36 -12.05
#